data_AF-A0A317C7J6-F1
#
_entry.id   AF-A0A317C7J6-F1
#
_cell.length_a   1.000
_cell.length_b   1.000
_cell.length_c   1.000
_cell.angle_alpha   90.00
_cell.angle_beta   90.00
_cell.angle_gamma   90.00
#
_symmetry.space_group_name_H-M   'P 1'
#
loop_
_entity.id
_entity.type
_entity.pdbx_description
1 polymer ?
#
loop_
_entity_poly.entity_id
_entity_poly.type
_entity_poly.pdbx_seq_one_letter_code
_entity_poly.pdbx_strand_id
1 'polypeptide(L)'
;MANFNTHIGVAAVASGLLSTLCLQVGFVDSKEAMILILMGTIGGILPDIDLHYSYPSRIIFSLLGIITSFLWILSAENDLSITELWAIGALIYLGIRYGLWKIFHLYTKHRGPIHSVAAGVLAMVLTTVLSYDVFQKNEFISWLIGFMMFFGFIIHLLLDELYSVDFMNRRIKRSFGTALKLIDTRYAISSSFIVLLTVALCFFAPSPRSFADTFTSAGTYKLIGHRLLPDNLPFVQKQP
;
A
#
# COMPACT_ATOMS: atom_id res chain seq x y z
N MET A 1 5.67 18.62 -1.81
CA MET A 1 4.74 17.67 -1.18
C MET A 1 3.35 18.16 -1.43
N ALA A 2 2.48 17.29 -1.92
CA ALA A 2 1.06 17.56 -1.78
C ALA A 2 0.72 17.54 -0.27
N ASN A 3 -0.43 18.08 0.11
CA ASN A 3 -0.85 17.96 1.50
C ASN A 3 -1.43 16.54 1.76
N PHE A 4 -1.49 16.14 3.02
CA PHE A 4 -1.96 14.81 3.42
C PHE A 4 -3.37 14.47 2.90
N ASN A 5 -4.29 15.44 2.95
CA ASN A 5 -5.66 15.24 2.46
C ASN A 5 -5.70 14.98 0.95
N THR A 6 -4.80 15.61 0.18
CA THR A 6 -4.65 15.34 -1.25
C THR A 6 -4.12 13.92 -1.48
N HIS A 7 -3.13 13.46 -0.71
CA HIS A 7 -2.61 12.10 -0.85
C HIS A 7 -3.69 11.04 -0.58
N ILE A 8 -4.43 11.16 0.54
CA ILE A 8 -5.56 10.26 0.82
C ILE A 8 -6.63 10.36 -0.26
N GLY A 9 -7.08 11.57 -0.57
CA GLY A 9 -8.23 11.78 -1.46
C GLY A 9 -7.96 11.23 -2.86
N VAL A 10 -6.81 11.55 -3.44
CA VAL A 10 -6.44 11.08 -4.77
C VAL A 10 -6.17 9.58 -4.77
N ALA A 11 -5.47 9.04 -3.76
CA ALA A 11 -5.24 7.59 -3.68
C ALA A 11 -6.57 6.82 -3.53
N ALA A 12 -7.50 7.30 -2.70
CA ALA A 12 -8.81 6.69 -2.52
C ALA A 12 -9.66 6.73 -3.80
N VAL A 13 -9.71 7.87 -4.48
CA VAL A 13 -10.47 8.00 -5.75
C VAL A 13 -9.86 7.11 -6.83
N ALA A 14 -8.55 7.17 -7.05
CA ALA A 14 -7.89 6.37 -8.08
C ALA A 14 -8.01 4.86 -7.79
N SER A 15 -7.86 4.45 -6.53
CA SER A 15 -8.05 3.07 -6.10
C SER A 15 -9.51 2.63 -6.24
N GLY A 16 -10.45 3.53 -5.95
CA GLY A 16 -11.89 3.35 -6.17
C GLY A 16 -12.25 3.07 -7.63
N LEU A 17 -11.72 3.88 -8.55
CA LEU A 17 -11.93 3.70 -9.99
C LEU A 17 -11.38 2.36 -10.48
N LEU A 18 -10.13 2.04 -10.10
CA LEU A 18 -9.50 0.79 -10.51
C LEU A 18 -10.17 -0.44 -9.89
N SER A 19 -10.55 -0.36 -8.61
CA SER A 19 -11.31 -1.43 -7.95
C SER A 19 -12.70 -1.63 -8.58
N THR A 20 -13.35 -0.56 -9.01
CA THR A 20 -14.64 -0.65 -9.71
C THR A 20 -14.47 -1.38 -11.04
N LEU A 21 -13.39 -1.09 -11.77
CA LEU A 21 -13.06 -1.83 -12.99
C LEU A 21 -12.86 -3.33 -12.69
N CYS A 22 -12.08 -3.69 -11.66
CA CYS A 22 -11.88 -5.09 -11.29
C CYS A 22 -13.21 -5.79 -10.94
N LEU A 23 -14.12 -5.11 -10.25
CA LEU A 23 -15.45 -5.62 -9.91
C LEU A 23 -16.31 -5.83 -11.16
N GLN A 24 -16.35 -4.86 -12.08
CA GLN A 24 -17.20 -4.91 -13.28
C GLN A 24 -16.73 -5.92 -14.32
N VAL A 25 -15.43 -6.20 -14.35
CA VAL A 25 -14.81 -7.22 -15.22
C VAL A 25 -14.90 -8.62 -14.60
N GLY A 26 -15.33 -8.72 -13.34
CA GLY A 26 -15.54 -10.00 -12.64
C GLY A 26 -14.27 -10.61 -12.03
N PHE A 27 -13.24 -9.79 -11.79
CA PHE A 27 -12.00 -10.25 -11.15
C PHE A 27 -12.13 -10.43 -9.64
N VAL A 28 -13.05 -9.68 -9.02
CA VAL A 28 -13.25 -9.65 -7.57
C VAL A 28 -14.73 -9.56 -7.25
N ASP A 29 -15.11 -10.03 -6.07
CA ASP A 29 -16.45 -9.76 -5.52
C ASP A 29 -16.52 -8.35 -4.88
N SER A 30 -17.70 -7.96 -4.40
CA SER A 30 -17.89 -6.64 -3.77
C SER A 30 -17.07 -6.45 -2.49
N LYS A 31 -16.81 -7.51 -1.71
CA LYS A 31 -16.03 -7.43 -0.47
C LYS A 31 -14.56 -7.21 -0.79
N GLU A 32 -14.05 -7.96 -1.76
CA GLU A 32 -12.68 -7.84 -2.25
C GLU A 32 -12.45 -6.49 -2.92
N ALA A 33 -13.41 -5.96 -3.68
CA ALA A 33 -13.36 -4.59 -4.18
C ALA A 33 -13.18 -3.56 -3.05
N MET A 34 -13.93 -3.65 -1.95
CA MET A 34 -13.73 -2.75 -0.81
C MET A 34 -12.32 -2.87 -0.21
N ILE A 35 -11.76 -4.08 -0.15
CA ILE A 35 -10.39 -4.31 0.30
C ILE A 35 -9.38 -3.65 -0.66
N LEU A 36 -9.57 -3.77 -1.98
CA LEU A 36 -8.71 -3.13 -2.98
C LEU A 36 -8.65 -1.60 -2.81
N ILE A 37 -9.81 -0.97 -2.58
CA ILE A 37 -9.90 0.49 -2.31
C ILE A 37 -9.13 0.85 -1.05
N LEU A 38 -9.35 0.10 0.03
CA LEU A 38 -8.70 0.33 1.31
C LEU A 38 -7.18 0.21 1.17
N MET A 39 -6.70 -0.85 0.52
CA MET A 39 -5.28 -1.16 0.40
C MET A 39 -4.55 -0.15 -0.49
N GLY A 40 -5.16 0.30 -1.58
CA GLY A 40 -4.60 1.40 -2.37
C GLY A 40 -4.62 2.75 -1.65
N THR A 41 -5.64 3.01 -0.82
CA THR A 41 -5.67 4.22 0.03
C THR A 41 -4.55 4.19 1.07
N ILE A 42 -4.34 3.04 1.74
CA ILE A 42 -3.23 2.85 2.69
C ILE A 42 -1.88 3.02 1.98
N GLY A 43 -1.73 2.46 0.78
CA GLY A 43 -0.54 2.63 -0.05
C GLY A 43 -0.21 4.10 -0.33
N GLY A 44 -1.23 4.93 -0.55
CA GLY A 44 -1.08 6.38 -0.75
C GLY A 44 -0.62 7.18 0.48
N ILE A 45 -0.67 6.59 1.67
CA ILE A 45 -0.24 7.20 2.93
C ILE A 45 1.11 6.62 3.38
N LEU A 46 1.39 5.37 3.02
CA LEU A 46 2.50 4.59 3.53
C LEU A 46 3.88 5.28 3.41
N PRO A 47 4.24 5.99 2.33
CA PRO A 47 5.54 6.65 2.23
C PRO A 47 5.80 7.71 3.30
N ASP A 48 4.74 8.34 3.83
CA ASP A 48 4.81 9.46 4.78
C ASP A 48 4.72 9.05 6.25
N ILE A 49 4.72 7.74 6.53
CA ILE A 49 4.76 7.21 7.89
C ILE A 49 6.03 7.66 8.67
N ASP A 50 7.10 8.00 7.94
CA ASP A 50 8.39 8.46 8.47
C ASP A 50 8.43 9.94 8.88
N LEU A 51 7.34 10.69 8.63
CA LEU A 51 7.26 12.10 9.00
C LEU A 51 6.98 12.23 10.50
N HIS A 52 8.03 12.57 11.26
CA HIS A 52 8.07 12.64 12.74
C HIS A 52 6.88 13.33 13.43
N TYR A 53 6.34 14.39 12.82
CA TYR A 53 5.24 15.18 13.40
C TYR A 53 3.92 15.00 12.66
N SER A 54 3.76 13.91 11.92
CA SER A 54 2.57 13.63 11.13
C SER A 54 1.51 12.92 11.99
N TYR A 55 0.26 13.39 11.88
CA TYR A 55 -0.90 12.64 12.38
C TYR A 55 -0.94 11.18 11.87
N PRO A 56 -0.60 10.89 10.58
CA PRO A 56 -0.57 9.52 10.04
C PRO A 56 0.34 8.56 10.80
N SER A 57 1.57 8.99 11.08
CA SER A 57 2.54 8.15 11.79
C SER A 57 1.98 7.75 13.16
N ARG A 58 1.44 8.71 13.92
CA ARG A 58 0.83 8.43 15.22
C ARG A 58 -0.34 7.47 15.12
N ILE A 59 -1.21 7.64 14.12
CA ILE A 59 -2.37 6.75 13.90
C ILE A 59 -1.91 5.33 13.61
N ILE A 60 -0.96 5.13 12.70
CA ILE A 60 -0.50 3.80 12.28
C ILE A 60 0.14 3.04 13.45
N PHE A 61 1.06 3.67 14.20
CA PHE A 61 1.68 3.02 15.36
C PHE A 61 0.70 2.76 16.51
N SER A 62 -0.34 3.57 16.64
CA SER A 62 -1.42 3.33 17.61
C SER A 62 -2.28 2.13 17.21
N LEU A 63 -2.68 2.04 15.94
CA LEU A 63 -3.45 0.91 15.42
C LEU A 63 -2.64 -0.38 15.48
N LEU A 64 -1.37 -0.35 15.12
CA LEU A 64 -0.47 -1.49 15.25
C LEU A 64 -0.37 -1.93 16.72
N GLY A 65 -0.19 -1.00 17.64
CA GLY A 65 -0.17 -1.30 19.06
C GLY A 65 -1.46 -1.95 19.56
N ILE A 66 -2.63 -1.46 19.11
CA ILE A 66 -3.94 -2.02 19.45
C ILE A 66 -4.06 -3.45 18.91
N ILE A 67 -3.78 -3.66 17.62
CA ILE A 67 -3.91 -4.97 16.98
C ILE A 67 -2.98 -5.98 17.64
N THR A 68 -1.70 -5.64 17.83
CA THR A 68 -0.74 -6.56 18.47
C THR A 68 -1.10 -6.85 19.92
N SER A 69 -1.60 -5.84 20.66
CA SER A 69 -2.10 -6.03 22.03
C SER A 69 -3.26 -7.03 22.07
N PHE A 70 -4.26 -6.87 21.19
CA PHE A 70 -5.39 -7.79 21.13
C PHE A 70 -4.99 -9.18 20.62
N LEU A 71 -4.12 -9.29 19.62
CA LEU A 71 -3.61 -10.58 19.15
C LEU A 71 -2.91 -11.33 20.27
N TRP A 72 -2.09 -10.63 21.07
CA TRP A 72 -1.46 -11.23 22.24
C TRP A 72 -2.49 -11.70 23.27
N ILE A 73 -3.46 -10.85 23.65
CA ILE A 73 -4.53 -11.20 24.59
C ILE A 73 -5.32 -12.43 24.10
N LEU A 74 -5.69 -12.46 22.83
CA LEU A 74 -6.48 -13.54 22.24
C LEU A 74 -5.68 -14.84 22.05
N SER A 75 -4.34 -14.75 22.01
CA SER A 75 -3.45 -15.91 21.95
C SER A 75 -3.08 -16.47 23.32
N ALA A 76 -3.31 -15.72 24.39
CA ALA A 76 -2.95 -16.13 25.73
C ALA A 76 -3.86 -17.27 26.22
N GLU A 77 -3.25 -18.30 26.80
CA GLU A 77 -3.97 -19.42 27.43
C GLU A 77 -4.57 -18.98 28.78
N ASN A 78 -5.56 -19.73 29.29
CA ASN A 78 -6.34 -19.38 30.49
C ASN A 78 -5.57 -19.45 31.83
N ASP A 79 -4.23 -19.47 31.78
CA ASP A 79 -3.37 -19.52 32.96
C ASP A 79 -3.11 -18.14 33.57
N LEU A 80 -3.45 -17.06 32.85
CA LEU A 80 -3.30 -15.67 33.31
C LEU A 80 -4.63 -15.11 33.83
N SER A 81 -4.55 -14.31 34.89
CA SER A 81 -5.71 -13.53 35.36
C SER A 81 -6.08 -12.42 34.36
N ILE A 82 -7.34 -11.98 34.38
CA ILE A 82 -7.83 -10.88 33.52
C ILE A 82 -7.00 -9.61 33.73
N THR A 83 -6.57 -9.34 34.96
CA THR A 83 -5.73 -8.17 35.27
C THR A 83 -4.34 -8.27 34.67
N GLU A 84 -3.73 -9.47 34.67
CA GLU A 84 -2.44 -9.71 34.00
C GLU A 84 -2.55 -9.56 32.48
N LEU A 85 -3.63 -10.09 31.88
CA LEU A 85 -3.90 -9.93 30.45
C LEU A 85 -4.02 -8.46 30.06
N TRP A 86 -4.79 -7.67 30.80
CA TRP A 86 -4.93 -6.23 30.54
C TRP A 86 -3.62 -5.47 30.77
N ALA A 87 -2.87 -5.82 31.82
CA ALA A 87 -1.59 -5.17 32.12
C ALA A 87 -0.56 -5.40 31.00
N ILE A 88 -0.39 -6.66 30.56
CA ILE A 88 0.56 -6.99 29.49
C ILE A 88 0.06 -6.43 28.15
N GLY A 89 -1.25 -6.52 27.87
CA GLY A 89 -1.84 -5.91 26.68
C GLY A 89 -1.59 -4.39 26.62
N ALA A 90 -1.75 -3.68 27.75
CA ALA A 90 -1.43 -2.26 27.84
C ALA A 90 0.06 -1.99 27.65
N LEU A 91 0.95 -2.82 28.24
CA LEU A 91 2.40 -2.71 28.05
C LEU A 91 2.80 -2.89 26.59
N ILE A 92 2.23 -3.87 25.88
CA ILE A 92 2.46 -4.09 24.45
C ILE A 92 2.03 -2.87 23.64
N TYR A 93 0.82 -2.36 23.90
CA TYR A 93 0.32 -1.16 23.23
C TYR A 93 1.24 0.04 23.44
N LEU A 94 1.64 0.34 24.68
CA LEU A 94 2.53 1.45 25.01
C LEU A 94 3.92 1.26 24.39
N GLY A 95 4.43 0.02 24.43
CA GLY A 95 5.71 -0.37 23.84
C GLY A 95 5.74 -0.12 22.33
N ILE A 96 4.69 -0.46 21.61
CA ILE A 96 4.60 -0.24 20.16
C ILE A 96 4.34 1.24 19.86
N ARG A 97 3.32 1.83 20.50
CA ARG A 97 2.89 3.21 20.23
C ARG A 97 3.99 4.23 20.48
N TYR A 98 4.79 4.05 21.54
CA TYR A 98 5.81 5.01 21.94
C TYR A 98 7.22 4.49 21.73
N GLY A 99 7.50 3.24 22.09
CA GLY A 99 8.83 2.63 21.99
C GLY A 99 9.22 2.35 20.54
N LEU A 100 8.47 1.49 19.85
CA LEU A 100 8.73 1.16 18.44
C LEU A 100 8.62 2.42 17.56
N TRP A 101 7.63 3.27 17.81
CA TRP A 101 7.52 4.56 17.12
C TRP A 101 8.79 5.41 17.26
N LYS A 102 9.36 5.54 18.46
CA LYS A 102 10.60 6.30 18.69
C LYS A 102 11.78 5.66 17.96
N ILE A 103 11.93 4.34 18.04
CA ILE A 103 13.00 3.59 17.35
C ILE A 103 12.90 3.78 15.84
N PHE A 104 11.70 3.62 15.28
CA PHE A 104 11.45 3.81 13.84
C PHE A 104 11.97 5.17 13.39
N HIS A 105 11.57 6.23 14.08
CA HIS A 105 11.98 7.60 13.77
C HIS A 105 13.46 7.90 13.99
N LEU A 106 14.18 7.12 14.81
CA LEU A 106 15.64 7.25 14.93
C LEU A 106 16.37 6.73 13.69
N TYR A 107 15.81 5.73 13.01
CA TYR A 107 16.43 5.07 11.86
C TYR A 107 15.86 5.48 10.51
N THR A 108 14.63 6.02 10.48
CA THR A 108 14.00 6.50 9.26
C THR A 108 14.26 7.98 9.08
N LYS A 109 14.70 8.35 7.87
CA LYS A 109 14.81 9.75 7.47
C LYS A 109 13.71 10.06 6.48
N HIS A 110 12.97 11.13 6.73
CA HIS A 110 11.95 11.63 5.83
C HIS A 110 12.52 11.85 4.42
N ARG A 111 11.83 11.32 3.40
CA ARG A 111 12.29 11.27 1.99
C ARG A 111 13.58 10.48 1.76
N GLY A 112 13.92 9.58 2.68
CA GLY A 112 15.01 8.61 2.57
C GLY A 112 14.59 7.38 1.76
N PRO A 113 15.21 6.21 1.99
CA PRO A 113 14.94 4.96 1.27
C PRO A 113 13.47 4.51 1.26
N ILE A 114 12.70 4.82 2.31
CA ILE A 114 11.28 4.46 2.42
C ILE A 114 10.41 5.22 1.42
N HIS A 115 10.85 6.38 0.93
CA HIS A 115 10.15 7.15 -0.10
C HIS A 115 10.72 6.80 -1.49
N SER A 116 10.73 5.52 -1.88
CA SER A 116 11.28 5.06 -3.16
C SER A 116 10.40 3.98 -3.80
N VAL A 117 10.55 3.77 -5.10
CA VAL A 117 9.83 2.70 -5.80
C VAL A 117 10.20 1.33 -5.22
N ALA A 118 11.46 1.11 -4.84
CA ALA A 118 11.88 -0.13 -4.19
C ALA A 118 11.13 -0.38 -2.86
N ALA A 119 10.86 0.66 -2.08
CA ALA A 119 10.03 0.55 -0.87
C ALA A 119 8.56 0.25 -1.21
N GLY A 120 8.04 0.81 -2.30
CA GLY A 120 6.73 0.44 -2.83
C GLY A 120 6.65 -1.04 -3.24
N VAL A 121 7.68 -1.56 -3.92
CA VAL A 121 7.75 -2.99 -4.29
C VAL A 121 7.85 -3.87 -3.04
N LEU A 122 8.64 -3.46 -2.04
CA LEU A 122 8.66 -4.16 -0.75
C LEU A 122 7.25 -4.23 -0.14
N ALA A 123 6.53 -3.11 -0.12
CA ALA A 123 5.17 -3.06 0.40
C ALA A 123 4.21 -3.94 -0.41
N MET A 124 4.37 -4.00 -1.74
CA MET A 124 3.63 -4.89 -2.63
C MET A 124 3.81 -6.36 -2.22
N VAL A 125 5.06 -6.82 -2.20
CA VAL A 125 5.40 -8.23 -1.94
C VAL A 125 5.00 -8.62 -0.52
N LEU A 126 5.29 -7.78 0.48
CA LEU A 126 4.89 -8.02 1.86
C LEU A 126 3.37 -8.15 1.98
N THR A 127 2.62 -7.25 1.34
CA THR A 127 1.15 -7.30 1.35
C THR A 127 0.63 -8.57 0.68
N THR A 128 1.24 -8.99 -0.41
CA THR A 128 0.88 -10.24 -1.10
C THR A 128 1.13 -11.46 -0.23
N VAL A 129 2.30 -11.57 0.40
CA VAL A 129 2.65 -12.67 1.31
C VAL A 129 1.63 -12.73 2.47
N LEU A 130 1.36 -11.59 3.12
CA LEU A 130 0.37 -11.54 4.20
C LEU A 130 -1.05 -11.91 3.73
N SER A 131 -1.45 -11.45 2.54
CA SER A 131 -2.76 -11.78 1.97
C SER A 131 -2.92 -13.28 1.73
N TYR A 132 -1.85 -13.95 1.27
CA TYR A 132 -1.84 -15.37 0.99
C TYR A 132 -1.73 -16.20 2.28
N ASP A 133 -0.69 -16.00 3.08
CA ASP A 133 -0.39 -16.86 4.23
C ASP A 133 -1.24 -16.55 5.47
N VAL A 134 -1.59 -15.29 5.71
CA VAL A 134 -2.34 -14.90 6.92
C VAL A 134 -3.83 -14.84 6.62
N PHE A 135 -4.21 -14.19 5.53
CA PHE A 135 -5.62 -14.01 5.16
C PHE A 135 -6.17 -15.10 4.24
N GLN A 136 -5.35 -16.08 3.87
CA GLN A 136 -5.76 -17.28 3.12
C GLN A 136 -6.48 -16.94 1.80
N LYS A 137 -6.06 -15.85 1.15
CA LYS A 137 -6.55 -15.45 -0.17
C LYS A 137 -5.87 -16.28 -1.26
N ASN A 138 -6.57 -16.52 -2.36
CA ASN A 138 -5.98 -17.20 -3.51
C ASN A 138 -4.81 -16.39 -4.11
N GLU A 139 -3.99 -17.04 -4.96
CA GLU A 139 -2.78 -16.43 -5.53
C GLU A 139 -3.09 -15.11 -6.27
N PHE A 140 -4.13 -15.11 -7.11
CA PHE A 140 -4.52 -13.96 -7.92
C PHE A 140 -4.94 -12.75 -7.06
N ILE A 141 -5.83 -12.97 -6.10
CA ILE A 141 -6.34 -11.92 -5.20
C ILE A 141 -5.21 -11.37 -4.32
N SER A 142 -4.32 -12.23 -3.83
CA SER A 142 -3.17 -11.80 -3.01
C SER A 142 -2.22 -10.88 -3.79
N TRP A 143 -1.93 -11.20 -5.05
CA TRP A 143 -1.14 -10.32 -5.92
C TRP A 143 -1.89 -9.04 -6.28
N LEU A 144 -3.21 -9.11 -6.50
CA LEU A 144 -4.03 -7.93 -6.80
C LEU A 144 -4.12 -6.97 -5.61
N ILE A 145 -4.26 -7.47 -4.38
CA ILE A 145 -4.24 -6.65 -3.16
C ILE A 145 -2.86 -5.97 -3.00
N GLY A 146 -1.78 -6.72 -3.16
CA GLY A 146 -0.42 -6.17 -3.13
C GLY A 146 -0.20 -5.11 -4.22
N PHE A 147 -0.69 -5.36 -5.43
CA PHE A 147 -0.64 -4.40 -6.53
C PHE A 147 -1.40 -3.11 -6.21
N MET A 148 -2.57 -3.18 -5.55
CA MET A 148 -3.30 -1.99 -5.13
C MET A 148 -2.51 -1.18 -4.10
N MET A 149 -1.88 -1.83 -3.13
CA MET A 149 -0.95 -1.17 -2.19
C MET A 149 0.17 -0.44 -2.93
N PHE A 150 0.80 -1.09 -3.90
CA PHE A 150 1.83 -0.47 -4.74
C PHE A 150 1.30 0.69 -5.57
N PHE A 151 0.14 0.54 -6.19
CA PHE A 151 -0.49 1.57 -7.02
C PHE A 151 -0.76 2.85 -6.21
N GLY A 152 -1.31 2.72 -5.00
CA GLY A 152 -1.45 3.83 -4.07
C GLY A 152 -0.12 4.50 -3.73
N PHE A 153 0.90 3.69 -3.46
CA PHE A 153 2.25 4.17 -3.18
C PHE A 153 2.83 4.98 -4.35
N ILE A 154 2.65 4.52 -5.58
CA ILE A 154 3.09 5.23 -6.78
C ILE A 154 2.32 6.53 -6.97
N ILE A 155 1.01 6.55 -6.73
CA ILE A 155 0.23 7.80 -6.74
C ILE A 155 0.81 8.80 -5.74
N HIS A 156 1.19 8.35 -4.55
CA HIS A 156 1.83 9.21 -3.57
C HIS A 156 3.10 9.86 -4.14
N LEU A 157 4.05 9.05 -4.65
CA LEU A 157 5.31 9.55 -5.23
C LEU A 157 5.06 10.51 -6.40
N LEU A 158 4.08 10.19 -7.25
CA LEU A 158 3.70 11.03 -8.40
C LEU A 158 3.13 12.37 -7.96
N LEU A 159 2.22 12.38 -6.99
CA LEU A 159 1.68 13.63 -6.44
C LEU A 159 2.80 14.49 -5.86
N ASP A 160 3.76 13.86 -5.20
CA ASP A 160 4.89 14.56 -4.62
C ASP A 160 5.80 15.22 -5.64
N GLU A 161 5.98 14.54 -6.76
CA GLU A 161 6.71 15.03 -7.93
C GLU A 161 5.95 16.16 -8.64
N LEU A 162 4.65 15.97 -8.90
CA LEU A 162 3.79 16.96 -9.57
C LEU A 162 3.67 18.26 -8.77
N TYR A 163 3.46 18.18 -7.46
CA TYR A 163 3.39 19.36 -6.57
C TYR A 163 4.77 19.98 -6.26
N SER A 164 5.84 19.37 -6.76
CA SER A 164 7.16 20.00 -6.77
C SER A 164 7.35 20.98 -7.94
N VAL A 165 6.48 20.91 -8.96
CA VAL A 165 6.42 21.85 -10.08
C VAL A 165 5.36 22.91 -9.80
N ASP A 166 5.79 24.17 -9.66
CA ASP A 166 4.85 25.29 -9.52
C ASP A 166 4.40 25.77 -10.91
N PHE A 167 3.28 25.23 -11.40
CA PHE A 167 2.68 25.61 -12.69
C PHE A 167 2.17 27.06 -12.71
N MET A 168 1.84 27.64 -11.54
CA MET A 168 1.29 28.99 -11.43
C MET A 168 2.39 30.06 -11.39
N ASN A 169 3.62 29.70 -11.07
CA ASN A 169 4.73 30.66 -10.88
C ASN A 169 6.01 30.32 -11.66
N ARG A 170 5.96 29.43 -12.67
CA ARG A 170 7.08 29.04 -13.55
C ARG A 170 8.40 28.73 -12.80
N ARG A 171 8.33 28.17 -11.58
CA ARG A 171 9.51 27.76 -10.82
C ARG A 171 9.45 26.26 -10.56
N ILE A 172 10.46 25.56 -11.07
CA ILE A 172 10.72 24.17 -10.70
C ILE A 172 11.42 24.20 -9.34
N LYS A 173 10.86 23.54 -8.33
CA LYS A 173 11.56 23.41 -7.05
C LYS A 173 12.78 22.52 -7.25
N ARG A 174 13.87 22.78 -6.51
CA ARG A 174 15.08 21.93 -6.50
C ARG A 174 14.79 20.46 -6.13
N SER A 175 13.62 20.17 -5.58
CA SER A 175 13.16 18.83 -5.25
C SER A 175 12.57 18.04 -6.43
N PHE A 176 12.42 18.65 -7.61
CA PHE A 176 11.94 17.96 -8.80
C PHE A 176 12.92 16.85 -9.23
N GLY A 177 12.40 15.68 -9.56
CA GLY A 177 13.14 14.46 -9.89
C GLY A 177 13.62 13.65 -8.69
N THR A 178 13.23 14.00 -7.46
CA THR A 178 13.71 13.32 -6.25
C THR A 178 12.67 12.43 -5.57
N ALA A 179 11.38 12.59 -5.89
CA ALA A 179 10.30 11.81 -5.27
C ALA A 179 10.17 10.43 -5.93
N LEU A 180 10.20 10.38 -7.27
CA LEU A 180 10.11 9.12 -8.03
C LEU A 180 11.49 8.48 -8.25
N LYS A 181 12.26 8.32 -7.18
CA LYS A 181 13.53 7.59 -7.23
C LYS A 181 13.28 6.08 -7.15
N LEU A 182 14.02 5.31 -7.95
CA LEU A 182 13.95 3.85 -7.88
C LEU A 182 14.53 3.34 -6.55
N ILE A 183 15.71 3.82 -6.20
CA ILE A 183 16.46 3.48 -4.98
C ILE A 183 17.14 4.77 -4.48
N ASP A 184 17.28 4.94 -3.16
CA ASP A 184 18.06 6.06 -2.61
C ASP A 184 19.53 5.65 -2.40
N THR A 185 20.40 6.11 -3.29
CA THR A 185 21.84 5.79 -3.22
C THR A 185 22.60 6.56 -2.14
N ARG A 186 22.04 7.66 -1.60
CA ARG A 186 22.67 8.41 -0.50
C ARG A 186 22.63 7.62 0.81
N TYR A 187 21.61 6.78 0.96
CA TYR A 187 21.44 5.87 2.08
C TYR A 187 21.54 4.41 1.62
N ALA A 188 22.63 4.09 0.91
CA ALA A 188 22.86 2.80 0.27
C ALA A 188 22.61 1.60 1.20
N ILE A 189 23.06 1.65 2.46
CA ILE A 189 22.87 0.56 3.42
C ILE A 189 21.38 0.26 3.64
N SER A 190 20.58 1.26 4.02
CA SER A 190 19.16 1.02 4.27
C SER A 190 18.39 0.70 2.98
N SER A 191 18.81 1.24 1.84
CA SER A 191 18.29 0.83 0.54
C SER A 191 18.63 -0.62 0.19
N SER A 192 19.84 -1.09 0.50
CA SER A 192 20.22 -2.50 0.35
C SER A 192 19.37 -3.40 1.25
N PHE A 193 19.07 -2.99 2.48
CA PHE A 193 18.14 -3.73 3.35
C PHE A 193 16.75 -3.86 2.73
N ILE A 194 16.19 -2.78 2.16
CA ILE A 194 14.89 -2.83 1.46
C ILE A 194 14.95 -3.85 0.32
N VAL A 195 15.96 -3.77 -0.54
CA VAL A 195 16.09 -4.69 -1.69
C VAL A 195 16.27 -6.14 -1.24
N LEU A 196 17.16 -6.39 -0.29
CA LEU A 196 17.42 -7.74 0.24
C LEU A 196 16.17 -8.32 0.91
N LEU A 197 15.43 -7.52 1.68
CA LEU A 197 14.19 -7.95 2.30
C LEU A 197 13.11 -8.24 1.25
N THR A 198 12.99 -7.42 0.21
CA THR A 198 12.08 -7.68 -0.91
C THR A 198 12.42 -9.02 -1.57
N VAL A 199 13.69 -9.25 -1.88
CA VAL A 199 14.15 -10.50 -2.49
C VAL A 199 13.88 -11.69 -1.57
N ALA A 200 14.14 -11.57 -0.27
CA ALA A 200 13.84 -12.61 0.71
C ALA A 200 12.33 -12.93 0.74
N LEU A 201 11.47 -11.91 0.76
CA LEU A 201 10.01 -12.09 0.77
C LEU A 201 9.49 -12.70 -0.54
N CYS A 202 10.13 -12.46 -1.68
CA CYS A 202 9.76 -13.10 -2.94
C CYS A 202 9.87 -14.64 -2.89
N PHE A 203 10.71 -15.21 -2.03
CA PHE A 203 10.77 -16.67 -1.83
C PHE A 203 9.56 -17.24 -1.07
N PHE A 204 8.85 -16.38 -0.32
CA PHE A 204 7.61 -16.74 0.38
C PHE A 204 6.36 -16.34 -0.41
N ALA A 205 6.51 -15.53 -1.45
CA ALA A 205 5.37 -15.06 -2.23
C ALA A 205 4.77 -16.20 -3.08
N PRO A 206 3.43 -16.28 -3.20
CA PRO A 206 2.77 -17.23 -4.08
C PRO A 206 3.14 -16.98 -5.55
N SER A 207 2.89 -17.98 -6.41
CA SER A 207 3.16 -17.87 -7.84
C SER A 207 2.48 -16.63 -8.47
N PRO A 208 3.21 -15.77 -9.20
CA PRO A 208 2.63 -14.59 -9.86
C PRO A 208 1.93 -14.93 -11.19
N ARG A 209 1.93 -16.19 -11.63
CA ARG A 209 1.51 -16.58 -12.99
C ARG A 209 0.08 -16.18 -13.29
N SER A 210 -0.89 -16.55 -12.44
CA SER A 210 -2.30 -16.21 -12.66
C SER A 210 -2.54 -14.70 -12.73
N PHE A 211 -1.78 -13.93 -11.95
CA PHE A 211 -1.84 -12.47 -12.01
C PHE A 211 -1.24 -11.94 -13.32
N ALA A 212 -0.02 -12.37 -13.66
CA ALA A 212 0.67 -11.96 -14.87
C ALA A 212 -0.11 -12.32 -16.14
N ASP A 213 -0.60 -13.55 -16.25
CA ASP A 213 -1.38 -14.05 -17.39
C ASP A 213 -2.65 -13.21 -17.61
N THR A 214 -3.32 -12.82 -16.53
CA THR A 214 -4.52 -11.97 -16.60
C THR A 214 -4.19 -10.58 -17.15
N PHE A 215 -3.06 -9.99 -16.76
CA PHE A 215 -2.62 -8.68 -17.25
C PHE A 215 -2.04 -8.72 -18.67
N THR A 216 -1.49 -9.85 -19.11
CA THR A 216 -0.96 -9.99 -20.49
C THR A 216 -1.99 -10.51 -21.48
N SER A 217 -3.16 -10.98 -21.02
CA SER A 217 -4.21 -11.54 -21.86
C SER A 217 -4.94 -10.48 -22.68
N ALA A 218 -4.95 -10.65 -24.00
CA ALA A 218 -5.76 -9.84 -24.90
C ALA A 218 -7.28 -9.97 -24.62
N GLY A 219 -7.72 -11.11 -24.08
CA GLY A 219 -9.12 -11.33 -23.69
C GLY A 219 -9.56 -10.40 -22.56
N THR A 220 -8.68 -10.17 -21.58
CA THR A 220 -8.90 -9.22 -20.48
C THR A 220 -9.18 -7.81 -21.02
N TYR A 221 -8.33 -7.32 -21.92
CA TYR A 221 -8.49 -5.97 -22.48
C TYR A 221 -9.73 -5.84 -23.37
N LYS A 222 -10.12 -6.90 -24.08
CA LYS A 222 -11.40 -6.93 -24.82
C LYS A 222 -12.60 -6.84 -23.88
N LEU A 223 -12.58 -7.58 -22.77
CA LEU A 223 -13.66 -7.56 -21.77
C LEU A 223 -13.76 -6.20 -21.09
N ILE A 224 -12.62 -5.59 -20.72
CA ILE A 224 -12.55 -4.21 -20.23
C ILE A 224 -13.16 -3.27 -21.27
N GLY A 225 -12.73 -3.37 -22.53
CA GLY A 225 -13.24 -2.56 -23.64
C GLY A 225 -14.77 -2.64 -23.78
N HIS A 226 -15.34 -3.84 -23.72
CA HIS A 226 -16.78 -4.04 -23.81
C HIS A 226 -17.53 -3.46 -22.61
N ARG A 227 -16.96 -3.49 -21.40
CA ARG A 227 -17.62 -3.01 -20.18
C ARG A 227 -17.40 -1.52 -19.90
N LEU A 228 -16.51 -0.86 -20.66
CA LEU A 228 -16.16 0.55 -20.46
C LEU A 228 -17.25 1.52 -20.93
N LEU A 229 -18.00 1.16 -21.97
CA LEU A 229 -19.02 2.02 -22.58
C LEU A 229 -20.40 1.36 -22.50
N PRO A 230 -21.48 2.16 -22.40
CA PRO A 230 -22.84 1.65 -22.54
C PRO A 230 -23.06 1.01 -23.91
N ASP A 231 -23.66 -0.18 -23.93
CA ASP A 231 -23.97 -0.95 -25.16
C ASP A 231 -24.97 -0.23 -26.09
N ASN A 232 -25.69 0.78 -25.58
CA ASN A 232 -26.70 1.54 -26.30
C ASN A 232 -26.16 2.84 -26.95
N LEU A 233 -24.84 3.05 -26.98
CA LEU A 233 -24.26 4.19 -27.67
C LEU A 233 -24.33 4.00 -29.21
N PRO A 234 -24.80 5.01 -29.97
CA PRO A 234 -25.02 4.90 -31.43
C PRO A 234 -23.74 4.65 -32.25
N PHE A 235 -22.55 4.77 -31.63
CA PHE A 235 -21.25 4.53 -32.26
C PHE A 235 -20.62 3.18 -31.90
N VAL A 236 -21.19 2.43 -30.94
CA VAL A 236 -20.71 1.10 -30.50
C VAL A 236 -21.43 -0.03 -31.24
N GLN A 237 -22.58 0.25 -31.87
CA GLN A 237 -23.26 -0.68 -32.76
C GLN A 237 -22.55 -0.78 -34.13
N LYS A 238 -21.43 -1.52 -34.19
CA LYS A 238 -20.82 -2.11 -35.40
C LYS A 238 -19.85 -3.19 -34.89
N GLN A 239 -20.00 -4.48 -35.15
CA GLN A 239 -20.36 -5.20 -36.38
C GLN A 239 -20.84 -6.64 -36.04
N PRO A 240 -21.45 -7.36 -36.99
CA PRO A 240 -22.15 -8.64 -36.78
C PRO A 240 -21.27 -9.80 -36.28
#